data_AF-A0A1F6YB29-F1
#
_entry.id   AF-A0A1F6YB29-F1
#
_cell.length_a   1.000
_cell.length_b   1.000
_cell.length_c   1.000
_cell.angle_alpha   90.00
_cell.angle_beta   90.00
_cell.angle_gamma   90.00
#
_symmetry.space_group_name_H-M   'P 1'
#
loop_
_entity.id
_entity.type
_entity.pdbx_description
1 polymer ?
#
loop_
_entity_poly.entity_id
_entity_poly.type
_entity_poly.pdbx_seq_one_letter_code
_entity_poly.pdbx_strand_id
1 'polypeptide(L)'
;MPQKPILVWTAIVFCSIFLLGFEPASAEVVINEIQLAPAEARFIELHNTGQAAVNLTDWYIQRKTATGTEFGSSVSKTYFESKTIAPGDYFLISRSPLPDSDIVLGDLTLTESNTIQIKKSAQEVVYKIGWGDSSECGGVCVANPGEGQSIGRNVDTSWAIIMTPTPGAANSEEEISDFGGGEPSAPPAGGDSTPSPSGGSAKLAETSVIKAKIAAPSTAFAGLPLSFRVSATYAGEELPYGKYFINFGDGDSKTINNNSEPRQFSHTYFYPGDYTASLEYFGSPYLTSPDAAEKIKIKVVQAVVAIALVGEAEDFFIELRNDTAYATDISGWALRSDRQTFVIPKNTILEPKAKIILSPKITNFTIEDRDTLRLVNSIGEVMSTYTLSPPAPSAKLAAKPVTQTPKSPATPASKTILDTFNTGEDLSALALESFPVAGGNNSYLPIVAFAFILSVTSGGVYVFRKKFTPAKKITPGGDFKILEE
;
A
#
# COMPACT_ATOMS: atom_id res chain seq x y z
N MET A 1 42.89 33.69 -50.26
CA MET A 1 41.52 33.18 -50.02
C MET A 1 41.62 31.94 -49.15
N PRO A 2 41.10 31.93 -47.91
CA PRO A 2 41.03 30.70 -47.13
C PRO A 2 39.69 29.99 -47.35
N GLN A 3 39.76 28.67 -47.58
CA GLN A 3 38.62 27.77 -47.69
C GLN A 3 37.94 27.58 -46.33
N LYS A 4 36.61 27.59 -46.33
CA LYS A 4 35.76 27.29 -45.16
C LYS A 4 35.65 25.77 -44.95
N PRO A 5 35.62 25.25 -43.69
CA PRO A 5 35.11 23.92 -43.42
C PRO A 5 33.61 24.01 -43.08
N ILE A 6 32.76 23.64 -44.04
CA ILE A 6 31.35 23.26 -43.80
C ILE A 6 31.33 21.74 -43.90
N LEU A 7 31.63 21.01 -42.81
CA LEU A 7 31.30 19.58 -42.72
C LEU A 7 31.47 19.02 -41.29
N VAL A 8 30.69 19.47 -40.31
CA VAL A 8 30.62 18.80 -38.99
C VAL A 8 29.19 18.65 -38.45
N TRP A 9 28.18 19.22 -39.12
CA TRP A 9 26.81 19.25 -38.57
C TRP A 9 25.91 18.06 -38.91
N THR A 10 26.38 17.09 -39.70
CA THR A 10 25.57 15.90 -40.06
C THR A 10 25.86 14.64 -39.23
N ALA A 11 26.88 14.64 -38.36
CA ALA A 11 27.21 13.47 -37.53
C ALA A 11 26.60 13.49 -36.11
N ILE A 12 26.15 14.65 -35.61
CA ILE A 12 25.69 14.79 -34.21
C ILE A 12 24.17 14.59 -34.06
N VAL A 13 23.39 14.77 -35.14
CA VAL A 13 21.94 14.56 -35.11
C VAL A 13 21.58 13.06 -35.20
N PHE A 14 22.44 12.22 -35.76
CA PHE A 14 22.18 10.77 -35.86
C PHE A 14 22.58 9.98 -34.60
N CYS A 15 23.47 10.52 -33.75
CA CYS A 15 23.86 9.88 -32.48
C CYS A 15 22.91 10.23 -31.32
N SER A 16 22.08 11.25 -31.48
CA SER A 16 21.15 11.73 -30.44
C SER A 16 19.79 11.02 -30.44
N ILE A 17 19.52 10.16 -31.43
CA ILE A 17 18.28 9.36 -31.54
C ILE A 17 18.48 7.92 -31.03
N PHE A 18 19.72 7.49 -30.78
CA PHE A 18 20.03 6.13 -30.27
C PHE A 18 20.15 6.03 -28.73
N LEU A 19 19.81 7.11 -28.01
CA LEU A 19 19.68 7.15 -26.55
C LEU A 19 18.22 7.34 -26.11
N LEU A 20 17.26 6.92 -26.95
CA LEU A 20 15.90 6.65 -26.49
C LEU A 20 15.91 5.29 -25.78
N GLY A 21 15.48 5.31 -24.52
CA GLY A 21 15.59 4.25 -23.52
C GLY A 21 15.42 2.84 -24.06
N PHE A 22 16.51 2.07 -24.02
CA PHE A 22 16.37 0.67 -23.66
C PHE A 22 16.13 0.64 -22.15
N GLU A 23 14.87 0.74 -21.74
CA GLU A 23 14.48 0.10 -20.49
C GLU A 23 14.81 -1.38 -20.66
N PRO A 24 15.62 -2.01 -19.78
CA PRO A 24 15.83 -3.43 -19.87
C PRO A 24 14.45 -4.09 -19.75
N ALA A 25 13.97 -4.69 -20.83
CA ALA A 25 12.73 -5.46 -20.86
C ALA A 25 12.91 -6.65 -19.93
N SER A 26 12.60 -6.47 -18.65
CA SER A 26 12.52 -7.55 -17.69
C SER A 26 11.27 -8.34 -18.01
N ALA A 27 11.43 -9.60 -18.39
CA ALA A 27 10.29 -10.50 -18.50
C ALA A 27 9.86 -10.92 -17.09
N GLU A 28 8.67 -10.52 -16.67
CA GLU A 28 8.10 -10.87 -15.38
C GLU A 28 6.93 -11.84 -15.63
N VAL A 29 7.18 -13.14 -15.44
CA VAL A 29 6.10 -14.13 -15.42
C VAL A 29 5.53 -14.18 -14.02
N VAL A 30 4.23 -13.98 -13.92
CA VAL A 30 3.49 -13.92 -12.67
C VAL A 30 2.39 -14.97 -12.65
N ILE A 31 1.87 -15.26 -11.48
CA ILE A 31 0.58 -15.98 -11.39
C ILE A 31 -0.50 -14.94 -11.68
N ASN A 32 -1.44 -15.28 -12.56
CA ASN A 32 -2.56 -14.42 -12.94
C ASN A 32 -3.85 -14.84 -12.23
N GLU A 33 -4.18 -16.12 -12.28
CA GLU A 33 -5.47 -16.61 -11.81
C GLU A 33 -5.38 -18.06 -11.31
N ILE A 34 -6.15 -18.40 -10.28
CA ILE A 34 -6.19 -19.72 -9.66
C ILE A 34 -7.63 -20.09 -9.33
N GLN A 35 -8.13 -21.16 -9.94
CA GLN A 35 -9.43 -21.74 -9.60
C GLN A 35 -9.25 -23.03 -8.80
N LEU A 36 -9.95 -23.15 -7.66
CA LEU A 36 -9.85 -24.31 -6.78
C LEU A 36 -10.94 -25.35 -7.08
N ALA A 37 -12.14 -24.88 -7.37
CA ALA A 37 -13.35 -25.68 -7.47
C ALA A 37 -14.28 -25.16 -8.60
N PRO A 38 -15.04 -26.06 -9.27
CA PRO A 38 -15.04 -27.50 -9.06
C PRO A 38 -13.74 -28.16 -9.57
N ALA A 39 -13.49 -29.41 -9.17
CA ALA A 39 -12.17 -30.04 -9.40
C ALA A 39 -11.82 -30.14 -10.89
N GLU A 40 -12.80 -30.39 -11.74
CA GLU A 40 -12.69 -30.48 -13.20
C GLU A 40 -12.30 -29.14 -13.86
N ALA A 41 -12.67 -28.01 -13.24
CA ALA A 41 -12.36 -26.65 -13.72
C ALA A 41 -11.14 -26.04 -13.02
N ARG A 42 -10.42 -26.80 -12.19
CA ARG A 42 -9.25 -26.32 -11.45
C ARG A 42 -8.10 -25.97 -12.39
N PHE A 43 -7.51 -24.79 -12.19
CA PHE A 43 -6.33 -24.37 -12.92
C PHE A 43 -5.42 -23.42 -12.13
N ILE A 44 -4.19 -23.29 -12.61
CA ILE A 44 -3.25 -22.21 -12.32
C ILE A 44 -2.93 -21.54 -13.65
N GLU A 45 -3.08 -20.23 -13.72
CA GLU A 45 -2.73 -19.45 -14.90
C GLU A 45 -1.53 -18.56 -14.62
N LEU A 46 -0.61 -18.54 -15.57
CA LEU A 46 0.53 -17.63 -15.59
C LEU A 46 0.30 -16.54 -16.63
N HIS A 47 0.86 -15.35 -16.39
CA HIS A 47 0.86 -14.26 -17.35
C HIS A 47 2.26 -13.70 -17.52
N ASN A 48 2.67 -13.47 -18.77
CA ASN A 48 3.93 -12.80 -19.08
C ASN A 48 3.67 -11.30 -19.27
N THR A 49 3.94 -10.50 -18.23
CA THR A 49 3.77 -9.03 -18.31
C THR A 49 4.92 -8.34 -19.04
N GLY A 50 5.97 -9.10 -19.39
CA GLY A 50 7.14 -8.61 -20.10
C GLY A 50 6.94 -8.40 -21.59
N GLN A 51 7.95 -7.79 -22.22
CA GLN A 51 7.97 -7.49 -23.66
C GLN A 51 8.70 -8.57 -24.50
N ALA A 52 9.19 -9.64 -23.88
CA ALA A 52 9.92 -10.72 -24.53
C ALA A 52 9.31 -12.09 -24.20
N ALA A 53 9.38 -13.03 -25.15
CA ALA A 53 8.93 -14.40 -24.93
C ALA A 53 9.80 -15.09 -23.86
N VAL A 54 9.18 -15.85 -22.97
CA VAL A 54 9.87 -16.54 -21.87
C VAL A 54 9.84 -18.05 -22.08
N ASN A 55 11.02 -18.66 -22.15
CA ASN A 55 11.17 -20.10 -22.14
C ASN A 55 10.99 -20.63 -20.71
N LEU A 56 10.02 -21.53 -20.53
CA LEU A 56 9.65 -22.13 -19.24
C LEU A 56 10.40 -23.44 -18.97
N THR A 57 11.33 -23.87 -19.83
CA THR A 57 12.15 -25.07 -19.61
C THR A 57 12.84 -24.99 -18.24
N ASP A 58 12.82 -26.10 -17.49
CA ASP A 58 13.27 -26.23 -16.11
C ASP A 58 12.49 -25.43 -15.05
N TRP A 59 11.37 -24.79 -15.40
CA TRP A 59 10.46 -24.19 -14.42
C TRP A 59 9.65 -25.26 -13.71
N TYR A 60 9.23 -25.01 -12.48
CA TYR A 60 8.38 -25.93 -11.72
C TYR A 60 7.56 -25.17 -10.68
N ILE A 61 6.44 -25.77 -10.26
CA ILE A 61 5.55 -25.22 -9.24
C ILE A 61 5.61 -26.10 -8.00
N GLN A 62 5.81 -25.46 -6.86
CA GLN A 62 5.69 -26.11 -5.55
C GLN A 62 4.44 -25.62 -4.82
N ARG A 63 3.92 -26.46 -3.94
CA ARG A 63 2.74 -26.19 -3.13
C ARG A 63 3.03 -26.50 -1.66
N LYS A 64 2.49 -25.68 -0.77
CA LYS A 64 2.47 -25.89 0.68
C LYS A 64 1.05 -25.74 1.19
N THR A 65 0.59 -26.65 2.04
CA THR A 65 -0.69 -26.52 2.75
C THR A 65 -0.53 -25.65 3.99
N ALA A 66 -1.64 -25.15 4.56
CA ALA A 66 -1.60 -24.37 5.80
C ALA A 66 -0.88 -25.08 6.96
N THR A 67 -1.07 -26.40 7.07
CA THR A 67 -0.42 -27.25 8.09
C THR A 67 0.96 -27.78 7.65
N GLY A 68 1.37 -27.52 6.41
CA GLY A 68 2.62 -28.00 5.85
C GLY A 68 3.82 -27.17 6.34
N THR A 69 4.88 -27.85 6.76
CA THR A 69 6.13 -27.20 7.18
C THR A 69 7.08 -26.92 6.01
N GLU A 70 6.96 -27.67 4.90
CA GLU A 70 7.85 -27.59 3.73
C GLU A 70 7.06 -27.58 2.42
N PHE A 71 7.64 -26.98 1.37
CA PHE A 71 7.06 -27.00 0.03
C PHE A 71 7.20 -28.38 -0.64
N GLY A 72 6.07 -28.98 -1.01
CA GLY A 72 6.01 -30.19 -1.83
C GLY A 72 5.97 -29.89 -3.33
N SER A 73 6.18 -30.91 -4.16
CA SER A 73 6.02 -30.81 -5.62
C SER A 73 4.53 -30.64 -5.98
N SER A 74 4.24 -29.74 -6.94
CA SER A 74 2.88 -29.58 -7.51
C SER A 74 2.87 -29.78 -9.02
N VAL A 75 3.74 -29.09 -9.76
CA VAL A 75 3.91 -29.26 -11.21
C VAL A 75 5.40 -29.43 -11.47
N SER A 76 5.79 -30.61 -11.96
CA SER A 76 7.20 -30.92 -12.16
C SER A 76 7.76 -30.29 -13.44
N LYS A 77 9.08 -30.11 -13.48
CA LYS A 77 9.74 -29.43 -14.59
C LYS A 77 9.62 -30.11 -15.95
N THR A 78 9.38 -31.41 -15.98
CA THR A 78 9.20 -32.16 -17.23
C THR A 78 7.98 -31.68 -18.01
N TYR A 79 6.95 -31.16 -17.32
CA TYR A 79 5.77 -30.60 -17.98
C TYR A 79 6.02 -29.25 -18.67
N PHE A 80 7.08 -28.54 -18.26
CA PHE A 80 7.46 -27.25 -18.84
C PHE A 80 8.55 -27.35 -19.91
N GLU A 81 9.05 -28.56 -20.22
CA GLU A 81 10.09 -28.74 -21.25
C GLU A 81 9.63 -28.22 -22.61
N SER A 82 10.46 -27.36 -23.22
CA SER A 82 10.19 -26.72 -24.52
C SER A 82 8.93 -25.83 -24.55
N LYS A 83 8.35 -25.48 -23.40
CA LYS A 83 7.22 -24.55 -23.32
C LYS A 83 7.72 -23.11 -23.33
N THR A 84 6.98 -22.24 -23.99
CA THR A 84 7.28 -20.80 -24.09
C THR A 84 5.98 -20.03 -23.92
N ILE A 85 6.02 -18.90 -23.21
CA ILE A 85 4.92 -17.93 -23.11
C ILE A 85 5.32 -16.65 -23.85
N ALA A 86 4.52 -16.19 -24.81
CA ALA A 86 4.85 -14.98 -25.58
C ALA A 86 4.64 -13.71 -24.73
N PRO A 87 5.13 -12.53 -25.16
CA PRO A 87 4.85 -11.26 -24.46
C PRO A 87 3.35 -11.01 -24.36
N GLY A 88 2.85 -10.72 -23.16
CA GLY A 88 1.43 -10.43 -22.91
C GLY A 88 0.50 -11.64 -22.88
N ASP A 89 0.97 -12.83 -23.25
CA ASP A 89 0.17 -14.05 -23.31
C ASP A 89 -0.01 -14.70 -21.93
N TYR A 90 -1.02 -15.57 -21.85
CA TYR A 90 -1.33 -16.42 -20.70
C TYR A 90 -0.84 -17.85 -20.93
N PHE A 91 -0.57 -18.58 -19.86
CA PHE A 91 -0.18 -19.99 -19.91
C PHE A 91 -0.93 -20.80 -18.85
N LEU A 92 -1.72 -21.77 -19.29
CA LEU A 92 -2.74 -22.42 -18.47
C LEU A 92 -2.33 -23.84 -18.09
N ILE A 93 -2.23 -24.09 -16.78
CA ILE A 93 -2.05 -25.43 -16.20
C ILE A 93 -3.37 -25.88 -15.56
N SER A 94 -4.03 -26.86 -16.15
CA SER A 94 -5.38 -27.30 -15.75
C SER A 94 -5.40 -28.75 -15.28
N ARG A 95 -6.38 -29.09 -14.43
CA ARG A 95 -6.57 -30.49 -14.01
C ARG A 95 -7.18 -31.34 -15.12
N SER A 96 -8.14 -30.79 -15.84
CA SER A 96 -8.82 -31.41 -16.98
C SER A 96 -8.69 -30.51 -18.21
N PRO A 97 -8.85 -31.03 -19.43
CA PRO A 97 -8.76 -30.21 -20.64
C PRO A 97 -9.77 -29.04 -20.62
N LEU A 98 -9.25 -27.81 -20.61
CA LEU A 98 -9.96 -26.56 -20.87
C LEU A 98 -9.55 -26.02 -22.25
N PRO A 99 -10.36 -25.16 -22.92
CA PRO A 99 -10.10 -24.69 -24.29
C PRO A 99 -8.67 -24.22 -24.57
N ASP A 100 -8.01 -23.58 -23.60
CA ASP A 100 -6.67 -22.98 -23.74
C ASP A 100 -5.60 -23.67 -22.87
N SER A 101 -5.77 -24.96 -22.55
CA SER A 101 -4.82 -25.67 -21.68
C SER A 101 -3.47 -25.96 -22.36
N ASP A 102 -2.38 -25.43 -21.80
CA ASP A 102 -1.01 -25.74 -22.24
C ASP A 102 -0.45 -27.01 -21.60
N ILE A 103 -0.84 -27.25 -20.34
CA ILE A 103 -0.50 -28.43 -19.55
C ILE A 103 -1.79 -28.96 -18.93
N VAL A 104 -2.11 -30.22 -19.20
CA VAL A 104 -3.18 -30.95 -18.52
C VAL A 104 -2.57 -31.94 -17.54
N LEU A 105 -2.84 -31.75 -16.26
CA LEU A 105 -2.29 -32.52 -15.15
C LEU A 105 -3.41 -33.10 -14.30
N GLY A 106 -3.82 -34.35 -14.58
CA GLY A 106 -4.98 -34.99 -13.95
C GLY A 106 -4.94 -35.09 -12.41
N ASP A 107 -3.74 -35.03 -11.82
CA ASP A 107 -3.50 -35.02 -10.38
C ASP A 107 -3.25 -33.61 -9.80
N LEU A 108 -3.46 -32.54 -10.58
CA LEU A 108 -3.34 -31.16 -10.10
C LEU A 108 -4.24 -30.94 -8.88
N THR A 109 -3.60 -30.72 -7.74
CA THR A 109 -4.26 -30.63 -6.45
C THR A 109 -4.07 -29.25 -5.87
N LEU A 110 -5.14 -28.46 -5.93
CA LEU A 110 -5.28 -27.18 -5.26
C LEU A 110 -6.43 -27.33 -4.27
N THR A 111 -6.20 -26.94 -3.02
CA THR A 111 -7.23 -26.97 -1.99
C THR A 111 -7.31 -25.61 -1.34
N GLU A 112 -8.28 -25.46 -0.46
CA GLU A 112 -8.29 -24.33 0.46
C GLU A 112 -6.98 -24.24 1.24
N SER A 113 -6.62 -23.01 1.60
CA SER A 113 -5.53 -22.67 2.49
C SER A 113 -4.18 -23.23 2.03
N ASN A 114 -3.75 -22.87 0.81
CA ASN A 114 -2.45 -23.25 0.25
C ASN A 114 -1.60 -22.04 -0.13
N THR A 115 -0.29 -22.26 -0.22
CA THR A 115 0.66 -21.40 -0.93
C THR A 115 1.23 -22.14 -2.11
N ILE A 116 1.32 -21.48 -3.26
CA ILE A 116 2.11 -21.95 -4.39
C ILE A 116 3.23 -20.98 -4.71
N GLN A 117 4.33 -21.52 -5.22
CA GLN A 117 5.45 -20.73 -5.74
C GLN A 117 5.95 -21.32 -7.05
N ILE A 118 6.31 -20.45 -7.97
CA ILE A 118 6.94 -20.79 -9.24
C ILE A 118 8.44 -20.60 -9.10
N LYS A 119 9.21 -21.58 -9.57
CA LYS A 119 10.67 -21.55 -9.52
C LYS A 119 11.27 -21.90 -10.88
N LYS A 120 12.46 -21.36 -11.16
CA LYS A 120 13.28 -21.68 -12.34
C LYS A 120 14.49 -22.57 -11.99
N SER A 121 15.27 -22.97 -13.00
CA SER A 121 16.39 -23.94 -12.90
C SER A 121 17.42 -23.69 -11.79
N ALA A 122 17.58 -22.45 -11.32
CA ALA A 122 18.48 -22.05 -10.24
C ALA A 122 17.86 -22.10 -8.82
N GLN A 123 16.68 -22.71 -8.65
CA GLN A 123 15.89 -22.68 -7.41
C GLN A 123 15.49 -21.26 -6.95
N GLU A 124 15.57 -20.28 -7.85
CA GLU A 124 15.09 -18.92 -7.61
C GLU A 124 13.56 -18.92 -7.66
N VAL A 125 12.93 -18.27 -6.68
CA VAL A 125 11.48 -18.06 -6.66
C VAL A 125 11.15 -16.88 -7.58
N VAL A 126 10.37 -17.16 -8.61
CA VAL A 126 9.90 -16.16 -9.59
C VAL A 126 8.69 -15.42 -9.04
N TYR A 127 7.72 -16.17 -8.52
CA TYR A 127 6.48 -15.62 -7.95
C TYR A 127 5.94 -16.55 -6.87
N LYS A 128 5.21 -15.99 -5.89
CA LYS A 128 4.58 -16.74 -4.80
C LYS A 128 3.25 -16.10 -4.43
N ILE A 129 2.25 -16.93 -4.17
CA ILE A 129 0.95 -16.52 -3.61
C ILE A 129 0.45 -17.59 -2.65
N GLY A 130 -0.17 -17.15 -1.55
CA GLY A 130 -1.01 -18.02 -0.75
C GLY A 130 -2.39 -17.43 -0.51
N TRP A 131 -3.32 -18.31 -0.20
CA TRP A 131 -4.71 -18.00 0.07
C TRP A 131 -5.20 -18.78 1.30
N GLY A 132 -6.42 -18.47 1.75
CA GLY A 132 -7.03 -19.03 2.95
C GLY A 132 -6.16 -18.82 4.18
N ASP A 133 -6.01 -19.86 4.98
CA ASP A 133 -5.23 -19.87 6.23
C ASP A 133 -3.75 -20.22 6.00
N SER A 134 -3.22 -20.05 4.79
CA SER A 134 -1.81 -20.35 4.55
C SER A 134 -0.90 -19.44 5.38
N SER A 135 0.24 -19.99 5.83
CA SER A 135 1.23 -19.24 6.63
C SER A 135 2.20 -18.40 5.77
N GLU A 136 2.21 -18.60 4.45
CA GLU A 136 3.18 -17.98 3.54
C GLU A 136 2.51 -17.22 2.39
N CYS A 137 2.00 -16.02 2.69
CA CYS A 137 1.33 -15.17 1.69
C CYS A 137 2.03 -13.83 1.46
N GLY A 138 3.18 -13.59 2.10
CA GLY A 138 3.91 -12.30 1.98
C GLY A 138 3.14 -11.09 2.51
N GLY A 139 2.07 -11.32 3.26
CA GLY A 139 1.06 -10.35 3.66
C GLY A 139 -0.21 -11.08 4.11
N VAL A 140 -1.38 -10.49 3.88
CA VAL A 140 -2.66 -11.17 4.12
C VAL A 140 -2.95 -12.09 2.93
N CYS A 141 -3.22 -13.36 3.22
CA CYS A 141 -3.65 -14.32 2.21
C CYS A 141 -4.97 -13.89 1.59
N VAL A 142 -5.11 -14.10 0.28
CA VAL A 142 -6.39 -13.97 -0.41
C VAL A 142 -7.38 -14.95 0.22
N ALA A 143 -8.67 -14.63 0.28
CA ALA A 143 -9.65 -15.60 0.75
C ALA A 143 -9.65 -16.87 -0.11
N ASN A 144 -10.14 -17.99 0.44
CA ASN A 144 -10.47 -19.14 -0.40
C ASN A 144 -11.59 -18.71 -1.36
N PRO A 145 -11.45 -18.88 -2.69
CA PRO A 145 -12.55 -18.67 -3.61
C PRO A 145 -13.61 -19.74 -3.38
N GLY A 146 -14.88 -19.34 -3.50
CA GLY A 146 -16.00 -20.27 -3.50
C GLY A 146 -16.01 -21.14 -4.76
N GLU A 147 -16.95 -22.08 -4.80
CA GLU A 147 -17.15 -22.93 -5.97
C GLU A 147 -17.50 -22.10 -7.20
N GLY A 148 -16.83 -22.37 -8.33
CA GLY A 148 -17.03 -21.62 -9.57
C GLY A 148 -16.38 -20.23 -9.57
N GLN A 149 -15.67 -19.85 -8.50
CA GLN A 149 -14.90 -18.61 -8.42
C GLN A 149 -13.40 -18.91 -8.49
N SER A 150 -12.61 -17.87 -8.73
CA SER A 150 -11.16 -17.94 -8.75
C SER A 150 -10.52 -16.82 -7.94
N ILE A 151 -9.25 -16.99 -7.61
CA ILE A 151 -8.38 -15.93 -7.14
C ILE A 151 -7.71 -15.35 -8.36
N GLY A 152 -7.90 -14.07 -8.65
CA GLY A 152 -7.27 -13.42 -9.78
C GLY A 152 -6.54 -12.15 -9.41
N ARG A 153 -5.53 -11.83 -10.23
CA ARG A 153 -4.70 -10.64 -10.10
C ARG A 153 -5.33 -9.49 -10.88
N ASN A 154 -5.64 -8.40 -10.19
CA ASN A 154 -6.17 -7.18 -10.79
C ASN A 154 -5.09 -6.42 -11.56
N VAL A 155 -5.52 -5.44 -12.36
CA VAL A 155 -4.63 -4.55 -13.13
C VAL A 155 -3.66 -3.78 -12.22
N ASP A 156 -4.10 -3.42 -11.01
CA ASP A 156 -3.26 -2.78 -9.99
C ASP A 156 -2.33 -3.75 -9.26
N THR A 157 -2.27 -5.00 -9.71
CA THR A 157 -1.49 -6.13 -9.17
C THR A 157 -1.98 -6.69 -7.84
N SER A 158 -3.07 -6.16 -7.28
CA SER A 158 -3.75 -6.72 -6.11
C SER A 158 -4.43 -8.06 -6.45
N TRP A 159 -4.83 -8.80 -5.42
CA TRP A 159 -5.51 -10.07 -5.59
C TRP A 159 -6.94 -9.97 -5.07
N ALA A 160 -7.89 -10.49 -5.85
CA ALA A 160 -9.30 -10.50 -5.53
C ALA A 160 -9.93 -11.86 -5.81
N ILE A 161 -11.16 -12.04 -5.32
CA ILE A 161 -12.01 -13.14 -5.76
C ILE A 161 -12.72 -12.68 -7.03
N ILE A 162 -12.52 -13.42 -8.12
CA ILE A 162 -13.23 -13.21 -9.37
C ILE A 162 -14.46 -14.11 -9.39
N MET A 163 -15.62 -13.51 -9.67
CA MET A 163 -16.90 -14.19 -9.66
C MET A 163 -17.05 -15.19 -10.82
N THR A 164 -16.44 -14.89 -11.96
CA THR A 164 -16.44 -15.72 -13.17
C THR A 164 -15.00 -15.92 -13.63
N PRO A 165 -14.42 -17.12 -13.50
CA PRO A 165 -13.05 -17.39 -13.88
C PRO A 165 -12.77 -17.12 -15.37
N THR A 166 -11.57 -16.66 -15.68
CA THR A 166 -11.17 -16.18 -17.01
C THR A 166 -9.95 -16.93 -17.58
N PRO A 167 -9.96 -18.27 -17.66
CA PRO A 167 -8.84 -19.02 -18.20
C PRO A 167 -8.54 -18.63 -19.65
N GLY A 168 -7.27 -18.36 -19.94
CA GLY A 168 -6.75 -17.90 -21.22
C GLY A 168 -6.91 -16.39 -21.47
N ALA A 169 -7.41 -15.62 -20.50
CA ALA A 169 -7.81 -14.23 -20.73
C ALA A 169 -7.51 -13.29 -19.54
N ALA A 170 -7.70 -11.98 -19.78
CA ALA A 170 -7.58 -10.98 -18.73
C ALA A 170 -8.77 -11.01 -17.76
N ASN A 171 -8.47 -10.81 -16.48
CA ASN A 171 -9.45 -10.69 -15.40
C ASN A 171 -10.33 -9.43 -15.60
N SER A 172 -11.65 -9.53 -15.43
CA SER A 172 -12.61 -8.42 -15.62
C SER A 172 -13.33 -8.03 -14.34
N GLU A 173 -13.42 -6.72 -14.05
CA GLU A 173 -14.27 -6.12 -13.01
C GLU A 173 -15.61 -5.68 -13.65
N GLU A 174 -16.76 -6.25 -13.25
CA GLU A 174 -18.08 -5.75 -13.70
C GLU A 174 -18.88 -5.13 -12.54
N GLU A 175 -19.37 -3.90 -12.78
CA GLU A 175 -20.28 -3.11 -11.92
C GLU A 175 -21.76 -3.49 -12.13
N ILE A 176 -22.61 -3.36 -11.10
CA ILE A 176 -24.07 -3.54 -11.21
C ILE A 176 -24.81 -2.21 -11.02
N SER A 177 -25.62 -1.87 -12.03
CA SER A 177 -26.52 -0.70 -12.12
C SER A 177 -27.92 -0.94 -11.52
N ASP A 178 -28.45 0.11 -10.89
CA ASP A 178 -29.75 0.32 -10.20
C ASP A 178 -30.98 0.45 -11.14
N PHE A 179 -32.19 0.06 -10.67
CA PHE A 179 -33.47 0.75 -10.95
C PHE A 179 -34.67 0.21 -10.11
N GLY A 180 -35.14 1.02 -9.14
CA GLY A 180 -36.53 1.55 -9.06
C GLY A 180 -37.72 0.65 -8.67
N GLY A 181 -38.29 0.90 -7.49
CA GLY A 181 -39.46 0.19 -6.93
C GLY A 181 -40.86 0.83 -7.18
N GLY A 182 -41.87 0.15 -6.62
CA GLY A 182 -43.26 0.62 -6.49
C GLY A 182 -44.20 -0.47 -5.96
N GLU A 183 -44.68 -0.30 -4.72
CA GLU A 183 -45.62 -1.19 -3.99
C GLU A 183 -46.95 -0.41 -3.64
N PRO A 184 -47.94 -0.95 -2.89
CA PRO A 184 -49.12 -1.72 -3.33
C PRO A 184 -50.49 -1.06 -3.04
N SER A 185 -51.59 -1.69 -3.45
CA SER A 185 -52.91 -1.61 -2.77
C SER A 185 -53.77 -2.85 -3.05
N ALA A 186 -54.49 -3.34 -2.04
CA ALA A 186 -55.26 -4.60 -2.00
C ALA A 186 -56.79 -4.39 -2.29
N PRO A 187 -57.70 -5.40 -2.11
CA PRO A 187 -58.48 -6.10 -3.16
C PRO A 187 -60.01 -5.77 -3.12
N PRO A 188 -60.92 -6.33 -3.98
CA PRO A 188 -61.46 -7.71 -3.84
C PRO A 188 -61.94 -8.47 -5.12
N ALA A 189 -62.10 -9.79 -4.95
CA ALA A 189 -62.95 -10.82 -5.60
C ALA A 189 -63.67 -10.67 -6.98
N GLY A 190 -63.52 -11.73 -7.81
CA GLY A 190 -64.64 -12.39 -8.52
C GLY A 190 -64.56 -12.55 -10.05
N GLY A 191 -64.58 -13.80 -10.55
CA GLY A 191 -65.26 -14.16 -11.83
C GLY A 191 -64.42 -14.60 -13.06
N ASP A 192 -64.23 -15.92 -13.19
CA ASP A 192 -64.42 -16.81 -14.36
C ASP A 192 -63.74 -16.64 -15.77
N SER A 193 -63.26 -17.79 -16.28
CA SER A 193 -63.15 -18.29 -17.68
C SER A 193 -62.09 -17.77 -18.73
N THR A 194 -61.02 -18.59 -18.90
CA THR A 194 -60.23 -19.08 -20.10
C THR A 194 -60.34 -18.47 -21.53
N PRO A 195 -59.42 -18.76 -22.51
CA PRO A 195 -57.95 -18.98 -22.50
C PRO A 195 -57.13 -18.31 -23.68
N SER A 196 -55.79 -18.18 -23.50
CA SER A 196 -54.65 -18.17 -24.48
C SER A 196 -54.51 -17.08 -25.58
N PRO A 197 -53.33 -16.89 -26.23
CA PRO A 197 -51.94 -17.29 -25.91
C PRO A 197 -50.91 -16.13 -26.01
N SER A 198 -49.72 -16.29 -25.43
CA SER A 198 -48.39 -16.01 -26.05
C SER A 198 -47.32 -15.80 -24.98
N GLY A 199 -46.13 -16.33 -25.27
CA GLY A 199 -45.05 -16.53 -24.30
C GLY A 199 -44.35 -15.23 -23.89
N GLY A 200 -43.94 -15.21 -22.63
CA GLY A 200 -43.06 -14.21 -22.05
C GLY A 200 -42.33 -14.84 -20.88
N SER A 201 -41.02 -14.98 -21.01
CA SER A 201 -40.11 -15.57 -20.03
C SER A 201 -40.25 -14.90 -18.66
N ALA A 202 -40.60 -15.69 -17.63
CA ALA A 202 -40.63 -15.23 -16.25
C ALA A 202 -39.20 -15.15 -15.70
N LYS A 203 -38.75 -13.94 -15.33
CA LYS A 203 -37.58 -13.70 -14.47
C LYS A 203 -38.08 -13.71 -13.02
N LEU A 204 -37.53 -14.60 -12.19
CA LEU A 204 -37.84 -14.68 -10.75
C LEU A 204 -37.36 -13.42 -10.02
N ALA A 205 -38.14 -12.99 -9.02
CA ALA A 205 -37.86 -11.85 -8.14
C ALA A 205 -36.85 -12.22 -7.03
N GLU A 206 -35.89 -11.32 -6.76
CA GLU A 206 -34.94 -11.39 -5.66
C GLU A 206 -35.57 -10.93 -4.34
N THR A 207 -35.35 -11.68 -3.25
CA THR A 207 -35.80 -11.33 -1.89
C THR A 207 -34.87 -10.29 -1.26
N SER A 208 -35.41 -9.12 -0.87
CA SER A 208 -34.68 -8.02 -0.21
C SER A 208 -34.27 -8.38 1.23
N VAL A 209 -32.98 -8.21 1.57
CA VAL A 209 -32.39 -8.46 2.89
C VAL A 209 -31.77 -7.16 3.42
N ILE A 210 -31.76 -6.96 4.75
CA ILE A 210 -31.10 -5.82 5.40
C ILE A 210 -29.58 -5.88 5.14
N LYS A 211 -28.96 -4.74 4.81
CA LYS A 211 -27.51 -4.60 4.60
C LYS A 211 -26.96 -3.51 5.51
N ALA A 212 -25.90 -3.82 6.26
CA ALA A 212 -25.14 -2.83 7.02
C ALA A 212 -23.96 -2.33 6.18
N LYS A 213 -23.59 -1.06 6.36
CA LYS A 213 -22.43 -0.44 5.71
C LYS A 213 -21.56 0.31 6.73
N ILE A 214 -20.26 0.08 6.75
CA ILE A 214 -19.22 0.83 7.46
C ILE A 214 -18.19 1.30 6.43
N ALA A 215 -17.82 2.57 6.50
CA ALA A 215 -16.89 3.21 5.58
C ALA A 215 -15.85 4.00 6.36
N ALA A 216 -14.58 3.76 6.07
CA ALA A 216 -13.44 4.54 6.51
C ALA A 216 -12.33 4.40 5.45
N PRO A 217 -11.33 5.30 5.41
CA PRO A 217 -10.13 5.06 4.64
C PRO A 217 -9.49 3.72 5.04
N SER A 218 -9.04 2.94 4.06
CA SER A 218 -8.43 1.63 4.27
C SER A 218 -7.02 1.70 4.87
N THR A 219 -6.44 2.90 4.92
CA THR A 219 -5.16 3.20 5.55
C THR A 219 -5.31 4.37 6.52
N ALA A 220 -4.68 4.24 7.69
CA ALA A 220 -4.58 5.29 8.69
C ALA A 220 -3.15 5.37 9.22
N PHE A 221 -2.84 6.42 9.96
CA PHE A 221 -1.56 6.52 10.67
C PHE A 221 -1.78 6.30 12.16
N ALA A 222 -0.86 5.60 12.81
CA ALA A 222 -0.88 5.44 14.25
C ALA A 222 -0.86 6.81 14.94
N GLY A 223 -1.71 7.00 15.94
CA GLY A 223 -1.89 8.25 16.68
C GLY A 223 -2.78 9.29 15.98
N LEU A 224 -3.21 9.07 14.72
CA LEU A 224 -4.07 10.04 14.01
C LEU A 224 -5.56 9.61 13.97
N PRO A 225 -6.49 10.57 14.12
CA PRO A 225 -7.91 10.27 14.06
C PRO A 225 -8.34 9.86 12.64
N LEU A 226 -8.89 8.67 12.51
CA LEU A 226 -9.49 8.13 11.30
C LEU A 226 -11.00 8.37 11.32
N SER A 227 -11.56 8.91 10.23
CA SER A 227 -13.01 9.13 10.11
C SER A 227 -13.73 7.86 9.64
N PHE A 228 -14.83 7.54 10.31
CA PHE A 228 -15.76 6.46 10.02
C PHE A 228 -17.15 6.99 9.71
N ARG A 229 -17.89 6.27 8.86
CA ARG A 229 -19.31 6.45 8.60
C ARG A 229 -20.02 5.10 8.60
N VAL A 230 -21.19 5.01 9.23
CA VAL A 230 -22.00 3.79 9.25
C VAL A 230 -23.42 4.05 8.74
N SER A 231 -24.04 3.03 8.15
CA SER A 231 -25.46 3.04 7.78
C SER A 231 -26.00 1.61 7.69
N ALA A 232 -27.32 1.47 7.62
CA ALA A 232 -27.99 0.21 7.32
C ALA A 232 -29.12 0.50 6.32
N THR A 233 -29.40 -0.43 5.43
CA THR A 233 -30.39 -0.29 4.37
C THR A 233 -31.27 -1.51 4.27
N TYR A 234 -32.54 -1.32 3.90
CA TYR A 234 -33.45 -2.39 3.52
C TYR A 234 -34.10 -2.00 2.19
N ALA A 235 -34.09 -2.91 1.21
CA ALA A 235 -34.56 -2.61 -0.15
C ALA A 235 -33.93 -1.33 -0.77
N GLY A 236 -32.70 -0.98 -0.37
CA GLY A 236 -32.00 0.22 -0.84
C GLY A 236 -32.29 1.51 -0.05
N GLU A 237 -33.28 1.51 0.84
CA GLU A 237 -33.59 2.67 1.69
C GLU A 237 -32.81 2.62 3.01
N GLU A 238 -32.23 3.75 3.41
CA GLU A 238 -31.51 3.85 4.68
C GLU A 238 -32.46 3.75 5.88
N LEU A 239 -32.17 2.82 6.78
CA LEU A 239 -32.96 2.59 7.98
C LEU A 239 -32.72 3.73 8.98
N PRO A 240 -33.77 4.49 9.38
CA PRO A 240 -33.60 5.65 10.27
C PRO A 240 -33.40 5.23 11.73
N TYR A 241 -33.80 4.01 12.10
CA TYR A 241 -33.75 3.46 13.45
C TYR A 241 -32.84 2.24 13.53
N GLY A 242 -32.52 1.83 14.75
CA GLY A 242 -31.74 0.63 15.05
C GLY A 242 -30.52 0.93 15.91
N LYS A 243 -29.76 -0.13 16.19
CA LYS A 243 -28.53 -0.09 16.98
C LYS A 243 -27.36 -0.53 16.11
N TYR A 244 -26.27 0.22 16.14
CA TYR A 244 -25.01 -0.18 15.54
C TYR A 244 -24.01 -0.50 16.65
N PHE A 245 -23.35 -1.65 16.53
CA PHE A 245 -22.20 -2.00 17.35
C PHE A 245 -20.97 -2.08 16.46
N ILE A 246 -19.94 -1.30 16.80
CA ILE A 246 -18.67 -1.25 16.11
C ILE A 246 -17.60 -1.79 17.05
N ASN A 247 -16.84 -2.78 16.60
CA ASN A 247 -15.58 -3.17 17.22
C ASN A 247 -14.48 -2.70 16.28
N PHE A 248 -13.52 -1.91 16.76
CA PHE A 248 -12.47 -1.33 15.90
C PHE A 248 -11.31 -2.29 15.62
N GLY A 249 -11.28 -3.45 16.30
CA GLY A 249 -10.26 -4.48 16.15
C GLY A 249 -8.99 -4.23 16.96
N ASP A 250 -8.93 -3.15 17.74
CA ASP A 250 -7.80 -2.77 18.61
C ASP A 250 -8.10 -2.93 20.10
N GLY A 251 -9.24 -3.54 20.43
CA GLY A 251 -9.74 -3.69 21.79
C GLY A 251 -10.75 -2.61 22.19
N ASP A 252 -10.92 -1.56 21.38
CA ASP A 252 -11.95 -0.53 21.59
C ASP A 252 -13.23 -0.82 20.78
N SER A 253 -14.34 -0.23 21.22
CA SER A 253 -15.65 -0.40 20.58
C SER A 253 -16.54 0.83 20.74
N LYS A 254 -17.54 0.94 19.87
CA LYS A 254 -18.54 2.01 19.93
C LYS A 254 -19.93 1.45 19.67
N THR A 255 -20.89 1.87 20.50
CA THR A 255 -22.31 1.60 20.27
C THR A 255 -23.01 2.91 19.91
N ILE A 256 -23.79 2.90 18.84
CA ILE A 256 -24.66 4.00 18.45
C ILE A 256 -26.11 3.55 18.64
N ASN A 257 -26.79 4.17 19.61
CA ASN A 257 -28.18 3.86 19.95
C ASN A 257 -29.11 4.89 19.31
N ASN A 258 -29.85 4.48 18.28
CA ASN A 258 -30.92 5.28 17.68
C ASN A 258 -30.47 6.64 17.08
N ASN A 259 -31.41 7.42 16.54
CA ASN A 259 -31.20 8.55 15.62
C ASN A 259 -30.49 9.80 16.20
N SER A 260 -30.17 9.83 17.50
CA SER A 260 -29.66 11.02 18.18
C SER A 260 -28.14 11.21 18.08
N GLU A 261 -27.40 10.16 17.72
CA GLU A 261 -25.95 10.24 17.58
C GLU A 261 -25.52 10.30 16.10
N PRO A 262 -24.45 11.07 15.78
CA PRO A 262 -23.99 11.20 14.40
C PRO A 262 -23.46 9.86 13.88
N ARG A 263 -23.94 9.47 12.70
CA ARG A 263 -23.48 8.28 11.95
C ARG A 263 -22.09 8.44 11.32
N GLN A 264 -21.47 9.61 11.49
CA GLN A 264 -20.09 9.90 11.15
C GLN A 264 -19.32 10.29 12.42
N PHE A 265 -18.18 9.67 12.66
CA PHE A 265 -17.37 9.87 13.86
C PHE A 265 -15.91 9.53 13.57
N SER A 266 -15.01 9.74 14.53
CA SER A 266 -13.59 9.35 14.40
C SER A 266 -13.17 8.33 15.44
N HIS A 267 -12.15 7.53 15.11
CA HIS A 267 -11.44 6.63 16.00
C HIS A 267 -9.92 6.74 15.76
N THR A 268 -9.11 6.60 16.80
CA THR A 268 -7.65 6.73 16.71
C THR A 268 -7.01 5.41 17.08
N TYR A 269 -6.29 4.81 16.12
CA TYR A 269 -5.47 3.63 16.37
C TYR A 269 -4.11 4.06 16.91
N PHE A 270 -3.70 3.62 18.10
CA PHE A 270 -2.45 4.07 18.73
C PHE A 270 -1.20 3.32 18.27
N TYR A 271 -1.36 2.17 17.62
CA TYR A 271 -0.25 1.34 17.18
C TYR A 271 -0.37 1.00 15.70
N PRO A 272 0.75 0.87 14.96
CA PRO A 272 0.73 0.31 13.63
C PRO A 272 0.25 -1.15 13.67
N GLY A 273 -0.55 -1.53 12.69
CA GLY A 273 -1.14 -2.86 12.63
C GLY A 273 -2.21 -2.96 11.56
N ASP A 274 -2.61 -4.18 11.27
CA ASP A 274 -3.75 -4.44 10.40
C ASP A 274 -4.97 -4.71 11.29
N TYR A 275 -5.88 -3.74 11.35
CA TYR A 275 -7.08 -3.80 12.16
C TYR A 275 -8.28 -4.19 11.31
N THR A 276 -9.23 -4.92 11.89
CA THR A 276 -10.52 -5.18 11.27
C THR A 276 -11.58 -4.51 12.12
N ALA A 277 -12.18 -3.44 11.60
CA ALA A 277 -13.35 -2.85 12.21
C ALA A 277 -14.58 -3.62 11.74
N SER A 278 -15.37 -4.17 12.66
CA SER A 278 -16.63 -4.86 12.37
C SER A 278 -17.81 -4.01 12.80
N LEU A 279 -18.80 -3.91 11.92
CA LEU A 279 -20.10 -3.31 12.16
C LEU A 279 -21.14 -4.42 12.29
N GLU A 280 -21.96 -4.35 13.33
CA GLU A 280 -23.17 -5.14 13.48
C GLU A 280 -24.37 -4.19 13.60
N TYR A 281 -25.42 -4.47 12.83
CA TYR A 281 -26.68 -3.74 12.87
C TYR A 281 -27.80 -4.61 13.44
N PHE A 282 -28.60 -4.00 14.32
CA PHE A 282 -29.79 -4.61 14.90
C PHE A 282 -30.97 -3.66 14.66
N GLY A 283 -31.99 -4.12 13.93
CA GLY A 283 -33.22 -3.40 13.66
C GLY A 283 -34.07 -3.19 14.91
N SER A 284 -33.86 -4.01 15.95
CA SER A 284 -34.44 -3.83 17.28
C SER A 284 -33.38 -3.96 18.36
N PRO A 285 -33.38 -3.09 19.39
CA PRO A 285 -32.37 -3.13 20.45
C PRO A 285 -32.43 -4.40 21.32
N TYR A 286 -33.54 -5.14 21.28
CA TYR A 286 -33.76 -6.36 22.05
C TYR A 286 -33.22 -7.63 21.37
N LEU A 287 -32.76 -7.54 20.13
CA LEU A 287 -32.19 -8.67 19.40
C LEU A 287 -30.79 -9.01 19.93
N THR A 288 -30.53 -10.31 20.03
CA THR A 288 -29.24 -10.88 20.46
C THR A 288 -28.36 -11.35 19.30
N SER A 289 -28.92 -11.41 18.09
CA SER A 289 -28.20 -11.67 16.83
C SER A 289 -28.37 -10.48 15.88
N PRO A 290 -27.32 -10.08 15.14
CA PRO A 290 -27.42 -8.96 14.21
C PRO A 290 -28.25 -9.32 12.98
N ASP A 291 -29.01 -8.35 12.46
CA ASP A 291 -29.75 -8.47 11.21
C ASP A 291 -28.84 -8.33 10.00
N ALA A 292 -27.76 -7.55 10.15
CA ALA A 292 -26.71 -7.41 9.15
C ALA A 292 -25.38 -7.11 9.81
N ALA A 293 -24.29 -7.52 9.17
CA ALA A 293 -22.95 -7.22 9.61
C ALA A 293 -22.05 -6.95 8.41
N GLU A 294 -21.04 -6.12 8.62
CA GLU A 294 -20.00 -5.83 7.63
C GLU A 294 -18.66 -5.66 8.36
N LYS A 295 -17.55 -5.86 7.65
CA LYS A 295 -16.21 -5.63 8.17
C LYS A 295 -15.41 -4.83 7.17
N ILE A 296 -14.62 -3.89 7.66
CA ILE A 296 -13.60 -3.19 6.87
C ILE A 296 -12.22 -3.43 7.48
N LYS A 297 -11.22 -3.53 6.61
CA LYS A 297 -9.82 -3.61 7.02
C LYS A 297 -9.20 -2.22 7.01
N ILE A 298 -8.48 -1.90 8.07
CA ILE A 298 -7.80 -0.63 8.24
C ILE A 298 -6.34 -0.95 8.54
N LYS A 299 -5.48 -0.62 7.59
CA LYS A 299 -4.03 -0.69 7.74
C LYS A 299 -3.55 0.57 8.44
N VAL A 300 -3.14 0.43 9.68
CA VAL A 300 -2.54 1.52 10.45
C VAL A 300 -1.03 1.43 10.29
N VAL A 301 -0.43 2.47 9.72
CA VAL A 301 1.01 2.55 9.50
C VAL A 301 1.64 3.56 10.43
N GLN A 302 2.94 3.40 10.71
CA GLN A 302 3.67 4.44 11.40
C GLN A 302 3.82 5.65 10.47
N ALA A 303 3.37 6.83 10.91
CA ALA A 303 3.72 8.07 10.24
C ALA A 303 5.21 8.35 10.49
N VAL A 304 6.00 8.34 9.43
CA VAL A 304 7.42 8.73 9.46
C VAL A 304 7.58 9.95 8.57
N VAL A 305 7.09 11.08 9.07
CA VAL A 305 7.39 12.39 8.48
C VAL A 305 8.38 13.08 9.40
N ALA A 306 9.50 13.49 8.82
CA ALA A 306 10.63 14.03 9.58
C ALA A 306 11.05 15.40 9.07
N ILE A 307 11.71 16.15 9.95
CA ILE A 307 12.51 17.32 9.54
C ILE A 307 13.80 16.77 8.94
N ALA A 308 13.89 16.80 7.61
CA ALA A 308 14.99 16.18 6.88
C ALA A 308 16.24 17.07 6.81
N LEU A 309 16.03 18.38 6.69
CA LEU A 309 17.11 19.35 6.57
C LEU A 309 16.65 20.72 7.07
N VAL A 310 17.57 21.47 7.68
CA VAL A 310 17.38 22.87 8.03
C VAL A 310 18.50 23.69 7.40
N GLY A 311 18.12 24.78 6.73
CA GLY A 311 19.06 25.70 6.09
C GLY A 311 19.93 26.48 7.07
N GLU A 312 21.04 27.04 6.57
CA GLU A 312 21.95 27.86 7.37
C GLU A 312 21.45 29.31 7.54
N ALA A 313 22.15 30.14 8.30
CA ALA A 313 21.67 31.48 8.69
C ALA A 313 21.32 32.39 7.50
N GLU A 314 22.11 32.37 6.42
CA GLU A 314 21.94 33.23 5.25
C GLU A 314 20.86 32.74 4.27
N ASP A 315 20.49 31.45 4.36
CA ASP A 315 19.46 30.81 3.52
C ASP A 315 18.69 29.77 4.35
N PHE A 316 18.02 30.27 5.39
CA PHE A 316 17.29 29.40 6.30
C PHE A 316 16.05 28.81 5.61
N PHE A 317 15.77 27.55 5.84
CA PHE A 317 14.55 26.86 5.41
C PHE A 317 14.34 25.62 6.28
N ILE A 318 13.15 25.04 6.22
CA ILE A 318 12.86 23.76 6.86
C ILE A 318 12.37 22.79 5.79
N GLU A 319 13.10 21.70 5.55
CA GLU A 319 12.68 20.62 4.67
C GLU A 319 11.97 19.54 5.50
N LEU A 320 10.73 19.24 5.15
CA LEU A 320 10.01 18.07 5.64
C LEU A 320 10.06 16.97 4.60
N ARG A 321 10.22 15.72 5.03
CA ARG A 321 10.23 14.55 4.17
C ARG A 321 9.26 13.51 4.69
N ASN A 322 8.46 12.95 3.78
CA ASN A 322 7.67 11.76 4.05
C ASN A 322 8.50 10.53 3.67
N ASP A 323 8.98 9.81 4.66
CA ASP A 323 9.75 8.58 4.45
C ASP A 323 8.87 7.33 4.34
N THR A 324 7.56 7.48 4.39
CA THR A 324 6.62 6.38 4.21
C THR A 324 6.40 6.07 2.72
N ALA A 325 5.76 4.93 2.45
CA ALA A 325 5.32 4.54 1.12
C ALA A 325 3.91 5.08 0.77
N TYR A 326 3.32 5.90 1.63
CA TYR A 326 1.93 6.36 1.53
C TYR A 326 1.87 7.87 1.54
N ALA A 327 0.87 8.46 0.89
CA ALA A 327 0.60 9.88 1.05
C ALA A 327 0.22 10.18 2.51
N THR A 328 0.85 11.17 3.11
CA THR A 328 0.57 11.55 4.51
C THR A 328 -0.11 12.90 4.54
N ASP A 329 -1.32 12.94 5.08
CA ASP A 329 -1.98 14.21 5.42
C ASP A 329 -1.31 14.81 6.67
N ILE A 330 -0.63 15.93 6.48
CA ILE A 330 0.04 16.70 7.53
C ILE A 330 -0.74 17.97 7.90
N SER A 331 -2.02 18.03 7.54
CA SER A 331 -2.91 19.12 7.90
C SER A 331 -2.99 19.30 9.42
N GLY A 332 -2.80 20.52 9.89
CA GLY A 332 -2.88 20.85 11.31
C GLY A 332 -1.70 20.36 12.15
N TRP A 333 -0.71 19.70 11.55
CA TRP A 333 0.57 19.44 12.21
C TRP A 333 1.30 20.77 12.45
N ALA A 334 2.25 20.80 13.38
CA ALA A 334 2.94 22.01 13.75
C ALA A 334 4.47 21.84 13.80
N LEU A 335 5.18 22.78 13.20
CA LEU A 335 6.58 23.04 13.52
C LEU A 335 6.63 23.88 14.80
N ARG A 336 7.42 23.46 15.78
CA ARG A 336 7.58 24.16 17.06
C ARG A 336 9.05 24.32 17.40
N SER A 337 9.42 25.50 17.87
CA SER A 337 10.62 25.75 18.67
C SER A 337 10.18 26.25 20.04
N ASP A 338 11.14 26.63 20.88
CA ASP A 338 10.83 27.26 22.16
C ASP A 338 10.30 28.69 22.01
N ARG A 339 10.42 29.29 20.82
CA ARG A 339 10.09 30.69 20.55
C ARG A 339 8.89 30.85 19.62
N GLN A 340 8.69 29.91 18.71
CA GLN A 340 7.69 30.04 17.66
C GLN A 340 6.98 28.71 17.38
N THR A 341 5.74 28.81 16.92
CA THR A 341 4.97 27.70 16.38
C THR A 341 4.40 28.09 15.02
N PHE A 342 4.49 27.19 14.04
CA PHE A 342 3.82 27.31 12.75
C PHE A 342 2.95 26.09 12.53
N VAL A 343 1.67 26.30 12.28
CA VAL A 343 0.70 25.22 11.98
C VAL A 343 0.58 25.07 10.46
N ILE A 344 0.76 23.85 9.99
CA ILE A 344 0.64 23.48 8.58
C ILE A 344 -0.83 23.63 8.17
N PRO A 345 -1.13 24.38 7.08
CA PRO A 345 -2.50 24.59 6.63
C PRO A 345 -3.26 23.29 6.33
N LYS A 346 -4.59 23.37 6.41
CA LYS A 346 -5.48 22.28 5.99
C LYS A 346 -5.24 21.90 4.52
N ASN A 347 -5.56 20.65 4.19
CA ASN A 347 -5.41 20.04 2.87
C ASN A 347 -3.96 19.99 2.39
N THR A 348 -3.01 19.84 3.32
CA THR A 348 -1.59 19.66 2.96
C THR A 348 -1.25 18.17 2.99
N ILE A 349 -1.11 17.58 1.81
CA ILE A 349 -0.76 16.16 1.63
C ILE A 349 0.69 16.09 1.16
N LEU A 350 1.51 15.29 1.85
CA LEU A 350 2.88 15.00 1.47
C LEU A 350 2.94 13.61 0.84
N GLU A 351 3.18 13.56 -0.48
CA GLU A 351 3.22 12.32 -1.26
C GLU A 351 4.29 11.31 -0.79
N PRO A 352 4.17 10.02 -1.14
CA PRO A 352 5.16 9.01 -0.81
C PRO A 352 6.57 9.43 -1.22
N LYS A 353 7.54 9.31 -0.31
CA LYS A 353 8.96 9.67 -0.56
C LYS A 353 9.18 11.12 -0.98
N ALA A 354 8.16 11.98 -0.92
CA ALA A 354 8.25 13.36 -1.31
C ALA A 354 8.82 14.23 -0.18
N LYS A 355 9.26 15.41 -0.58
CA LYS A 355 9.77 16.45 0.32
C LYS A 355 9.15 17.79 -0.01
N ILE A 356 8.98 18.62 1.00
CA ILE A 356 8.55 20.01 0.88
C ILE A 356 9.53 20.91 1.63
N ILE A 357 9.79 22.08 1.08
CA ILE A 357 10.64 23.10 1.69
C ILE A 357 9.75 24.27 2.12
N LEU A 358 9.80 24.59 3.41
CA LEU A 358 9.05 25.66 4.01
C LEU A 358 9.94 26.89 4.19
N SER A 359 9.51 28.01 3.60
CA SER A 359 10.27 29.26 3.62
C SER A 359 10.16 29.97 4.97
N PRO A 360 11.25 30.56 5.49
CA PRO A 360 11.23 31.39 6.69
C PRO A 360 10.33 32.61 6.55
N LYS A 361 10.07 33.08 5.31
CA LYS A 361 9.14 34.19 5.06
C LYS A 361 7.68 33.84 5.37
N ILE A 362 7.36 32.55 5.45
CA ILE A 362 6.03 32.04 5.75
C ILE A 362 5.99 31.55 7.20
N THR A 363 7.01 30.79 7.61
CA THR A 363 7.03 30.13 8.91
C THR A 363 7.54 31.05 10.04
N ASN A 364 8.28 32.12 9.71
CA ASN A 364 9.00 33.02 10.61
C ASN A 364 10.07 32.34 11.49
N PHE A 365 10.48 31.12 11.14
CA PHE A 365 11.60 30.45 11.81
C PHE A 365 12.95 31.02 11.34
N THR A 366 13.91 31.08 12.26
CA THR A 366 15.29 31.50 11.98
C THR A 366 16.30 30.48 12.49
N ILE A 367 17.59 30.71 12.23
CA ILE A 367 18.68 29.83 12.68
C ILE A 367 18.69 29.62 14.21
N GLU A 368 18.21 30.59 14.98
CA GLU A 368 18.11 30.53 16.43
C GLU A 368 17.04 29.53 16.93
N ASP A 369 16.13 29.08 16.07
CA ASP A 369 15.14 28.04 16.40
C ASP A 369 15.65 26.62 16.18
N ARG A 370 16.76 26.45 15.44
CA ARG A 370 17.19 25.18 14.88
C ARG A 370 17.32 24.07 15.92
N ASP A 371 17.94 24.37 17.05
CA ASP A 371 18.33 23.36 18.03
C ASP A 371 17.16 22.86 18.90
N THR A 372 16.01 23.54 18.85
CA THR A 372 14.78 23.16 19.58
C THR A 372 13.64 22.77 18.64
N LEU A 373 13.93 22.75 17.34
CA LEU A 373 12.94 22.55 16.29
C LEU A 373 12.41 21.11 16.31
N ARG A 374 11.09 20.99 16.40
CA ARG A 374 10.36 19.73 16.39
C ARG A 374 9.12 19.82 15.52
N LEU A 375 8.80 18.71 14.87
CA LEU A 375 7.55 18.48 14.16
C LEU A 375 6.60 17.72 15.08
N VAL A 376 5.39 18.23 15.22
CA VAL A 376 4.36 17.70 16.10
C VAL A 376 3.10 17.45 15.28
N ASN A 377 2.43 16.31 15.49
CA ASN A 377 1.20 16.01 14.77
C ASN A 377 -0.01 16.79 15.33
N SER A 378 -1.19 16.60 14.72
CA SER A 378 -2.43 17.32 15.08
C SER A 378 -2.94 17.02 16.49
N ILE A 379 -2.54 15.90 17.10
CA ILE A 379 -2.92 15.52 18.47
C ILE A 379 -1.85 15.90 19.51
N GLY A 380 -0.71 16.47 19.09
CA GLY A 380 0.34 16.96 19.99
C GLY A 380 1.52 16.02 20.20
N GLU A 381 1.60 14.89 19.50
CA GLU A 381 2.74 13.97 19.59
C GLU A 381 3.93 14.45 18.75
N VAL A 382 5.14 14.30 19.28
CA VAL A 382 6.37 14.68 18.58
C VAL A 382 6.71 13.61 17.55
N MET A 383 6.66 13.99 16.28
CA MET A 383 6.97 13.11 15.14
C MET A 383 8.46 13.10 14.80
N SER A 384 9.13 14.24 14.97
CA SER A 384 10.55 14.41 14.66
C SER A 384 11.14 15.56 15.45
N THR A 385 12.35 15.40 15.94
CA THR A 385 13.17 16.50 16.48
C THR A 385 14.38 16.68 15.58
N TYR A 386 14.68 17.92 15.19
CA TYR A 386 15.85 18.18 14.38
C TYR A 386 17.11 18.07 15.24
N THR A 387 18.08 17.29 14.77
CA THR A 387 19.41 17.18 15.40
C THR A 387 20.46 17.20 14.29
N LEU A 388 21.61 17.82 14.56
CA LEU A 388 22.69 18.00 13.56
C LEU A 388 23.49 16.72 13.28
N SER A 389 23.20 15.64 14.00
CA SER A 389 23.82 14.34 13.78
C SER A 389 22.79 13.43 13.12
N PRO A 390 23.15 12.64 12.09
CA PRO A 390 22.25 11.64 11.54
C PRO A 390 21.76 10.76 12.70
N PRO A 391 20.46 10.53 12.88
CA PRO A 391 20.01 9.51 13.81
C PRO A 391 20.65 8.20 13.35
N ALA A 392 21.48 7.59 14.21
CA ALA A 392 21.94 6.24 13.98
C ALA A 392 20.71 5.38 13.66
N PRO A 393 20.75 4.52 12.62
CA PRO A 393 19.61 3.66 12.30
C PRO A 393 19.21 2.94 13.59
N SER A 394 17.94 3.10 13.99
CA SER A 394 17.38 2.46 15.18
C SER A 394 17.80 1.00 15.18
N ALA A 395 18.78 0.67 16.02
CA ALA A 395 19.20 -0.71 16.19
C ALA A 395 17.96 -1.45 16.66
N LYS A 396 17.49 -2.42 15.87
CA LYS A 396 16.59 -3.45 16.39
C LYS A 396 17.19 -3.92 17.71
N LEU A 397 16.42 -3.79 18.79
CA LEU A 397 16.74 -4.43 20.06
C LEU A 397 16.96 -5.92 19.77
N ALA A 398 18.23 -6.30 19.62
CA ALA A 398 18.63 -7.69 19.55
C ALA A 398 18.33 -8.27 20.93
N ALA A 399 17.28 -9.08 21.00
CA ALA A 399 17.02 -9.90 22.16
C ALA A 399 18.25 -10.79 22.40
N LYS A 400 18.99 -10.51 23.48
CA LYS A 400 19.98 -11.45 23.99
C LYS A 400 19.25 -12.76 24.34
N PRO A 401 19.81 -13.93 24.01
CA PRO A 401 19.25 -15.19 24.49
C PRO A 401 19.42 -15.24 26.01
N VAL A 402 18.32 -15.25 26.74
CA VAL A 402 18.32 -15.58 28.16
C VAL A 402 18.39 -17.10 28.25
N THR A 403 19.55 -17.62 28.63
CA THR A 403 19.71 -19.02 29.06
C THR A 403 18.84 -19.25 30.28
N GLN A 404 17.68 -19.88 30.09
CA GLN A 404 16.85 -20.36 31.18
C GLN A 404 17.35 -21.74 31.63
N THR A 405 18.05 -21.79 32.76
CA THR A 405 18.16 -23.01 33.57
C THR A 405 16.83 -23.29 34.26
N PRO A 406 16.30 -24.52 34.21
CA PRO A 406 15.02 -24.85 34.84
C PRO A 406 15.21 -25.04 36.35
N LYS A 407 14.39 -24.36 37.17
CA LYS A 407 14.19 -24.75 38.56
C LYS A 407 12.69 -24.82 38.88
N SER A 408 12.32 -26.02 39.35
CA SER A 408 10.98 -26.47 39.76
C SER A 408 10.40 -25.66 40.94
N PRO A 409 9.09 -25.69 41.18
CA PRO A 409 8.34 -24.67 41.90
C PRO A 409 8.28 -24.91 43.42
N ALA A 410 8.25 -23.83 44.19
CA ALA A 410 7.78 -23.84 45.57
C ALA A 410 6.80 -22.67 45.79
N THR A 411 5.65 -23.04 46.35
CA THR A 411 4.47 -22.29 46.79
C THR A 411 4.80 -21.02 47.60
N PRO A 412 3.99 -19.94 47.52
CA PRO A 412 4.24 -18.71 48.28
C PRO A 412 3.68 -18.81 49.71
N ALA A 413 4.50 -18.41 50.69
CA ALA A 413 4.02 -17.99 52.00
C ALA A 413 4.52 -16.57 52.27
N SER A 414 3.54 -15.72 52.56
CA SER A 414 3.63 -14.29 52.85
C SER A 414 4.52 -13.98 54.07
N LYS A 415 5.28 -12.87 54.00
CA LYS A 415 5.49 -11.94 55.11
C LYS A 415 6.16 -10.65 54.64
N THR A 416 5.37 -9.57 54.73
CA THR A 416 5.81 -8.17 54.83
C THR A 416 6.72 -7.99 56.03
N ILE A 417 7.78 -7.19 55.91
CA ILE A 417 8.24 -6.19 56.89
C ILE A 417 9.10 -5.15 56.16
N LEU A 418 8.79 -3.90 56.47
CA LEU A 418 9.43 -2.64 56.12
C LEU A 418 10.78 -2.52 56.86
N ASP A 419 11.84 -2.03 56.23
CA ASP A 419 12.60 -0.88 56.77
C ASP A 419 13.74 -0.42 55.83
N THR A 420 13.49 0.74 55.23
CA THR A 420 14.23 2.00 55.31
C THR A 420 15.77 2.07 55.42
N PHE A 421 16.29 2.96 54.56
CA PHE A 421 17.40 3.92 54.71
C PHE A 421 18.75 3.67 54.00
N ASN A 422 19.05 4.69 53.18
CA ASN A 422 20.31 5.42 53.00
C ASN A 422 21.32 4.94 51.94
N THR A 423 21.46 5.77 50.89
CA THR A 423 22.62 6.64 50.56
C THR A 423 23.81 5.84 50.04
N GLY A 424 24.34 6.05 48.86
CA GLY A 424 24.57 7.28 48.13
C GLY A 424 25.97 7.13 47.53
N GLU A 425 26.15 7.65 46.31
CA GLU A 425 27.44 7.84 45.62
C GLU A 425 28.29 6.58 45.33
N ASP A 426 28.62 6.32 44.06
CA ASP A 426 29.78 6.98 43.47
C ASP A 426 29.89 6.71 41.97
N LEU A 427 30.23 7.75 41.23
CA LEU A 427 30.64 7.72 39.83
C LEU A 427 32.15 7.55 39.80
N SER A 428 32.67 6.54 39.11
CA SER A 428 34.03 6.64 38.58
C SER A 428 34.20 5.88 37.28
N ALA A 429 34.80 6.61 36.35
CA ALA A 429 35.17 6.24 35.01
C ALA A 429 36.22 5.13 34.99
N LEU A 430 36.19 4.31 33.93
CA LEU A 430 37.40 3.62 33.47
C LEU A 430 37.62 3.90 31.98
N ALA A 431 38.86 4.26 31.73
CA ALA A 431 39.43 4.80 30.52
C ALA A 431 39.68 3.75 29.44
N LEU A 432 39.90 4.27 28.23
CA LEU A 432 40.48 3.62 27.07
C LEU A 432 41.72 2.78 27.42
N GLU A 433 41.80 1.60 26.82
CA GLU A 433 43.07 1.08 26.31
C GLU A 433 42.97 0.85 24.80
N SER A 434 43.88 1.51 24.08
CA SER A 434 44.16 1.32 22.66
C SER A 434 45.48 0.57 22.51
N PHE A 435 45.54 -0.36 21.57
CA PHE A 435 46.77 -1.03 21.12
C PHE A 435 46.69 -1.32 19.60
N PRO A 436 47.83 -1.48 18.91
CA PRO A 436 48.23 -0.56 17.85
C PRO A 436 48.22 -1.13 16.42
N VAL A 437 48.45 -0.21 15.48
CA VAL A 437 48.54 -0.36 14.02
C VAL A 437 49.86 -1.03 13.57
N ALA A 438 49.75 -1.92 12.59
CA ALA A 438 50.75 -2.19 11.54
C ALA A 438 49.96 -2.25 10.22
N GLY A 439 50.27 -1.61 9.09
CA GLY A 439 51.50 -1.04 8.54
C GLY A 439 51.56 -1.51 7.09
N GLY A 440 51.30 -0.64 6.09
CA GLY A 440 51.29 -1.06 4.68
C GLY A 440 50.92 0.00 3.64
N ASN A 441 51.91 0.84 3.30
CA ASN A 441 52.22 1.49 2.01
C ASN A 441 51.23 2.40 1.25
N ASN A 442 51.77 3.59 0.96
CA ASN A 442 51.29 4.66 0.09
C ASN A 442 51.17 4.28 -1.40
N SER A 443 50.10 4.73 -2.05
CA SER A 443 50.08 5.03 -3.48
C SER A 443 49.15 6.22 -3.77
N TYR A 444 49.73 7.42 -3.81
CA TYR A 444 49.07 8.65 -4.27
C TYR A 444 49.26 8.82 -5.78
N LEU A 445 48.26 8.47 -6.59
CA LEU A 445 48.04 8.87 -8.00
C LEU A 445 46.83 8.06 -8.50
N PRO A 446 45.60 8.62 -8.62
CA PRO A 446 45.30 9.74 -9.53
C PRO A 446 44.17 10.67 -9.01
N ILE A 447 44.51 11.81 -8.37
CA ILE A 447 43.50 12.82 -7.96
C ILE A 447 43.56 14.11 -8.83
N VAL A 448 44.52 14.21 -9.75
CA VAL A 448 44.71 15.44 -10.55
C VAL A 448 43.91 15.43 -11.88
N ALA A 449 43.32 14.30 -12.29
CA ALA A 449 42.60 14.22 -13.57
C ALA A 449 41.10 14.62 -13.50
N PHE A 450 40.47 14.62 -12.31
CA PHE A 450 39.04 14.92 -12.16
C PHE A 450 38.72 16.42 -11.93
N ALA A 451 39.73 17.22 -11.57
CA ALA A 451 39.53 18.65 -11.28
C ALA A 451 39.45 19.54 -12.54
N PHE A 452 39.88 19.07 -13.71
CA PHE A 452 39.86 19.89 -14.93
C PHE A 452 38.52 19.85 -15.68
N ILE A 453 37.72 18.77 -15.55
CA ILE A 453 36.48 18.58 -16.31
C ILE A 453 35.30 19.38 -15.73
N LEU A 454 35.33 19.75 -14.44
CA LEU A 454 34.28 20.58 -13.81
C LEU A 454 34.47 22.10 -13.99
N SER A 455 35.60 22.55 -14.52
CA SER A 455 35.87 23.98 -14.75
C SER A 455 35.31 24.53 -16.07
N VAL A 456 34.99 23.66 -17.04
CA VAL A 456 34.52 24.07 -18.37
C VAL A 456 32.99 24.11 -18.48
N THR A 457 32.25 23.42 -17.62
CA THR A 457 30.77 23.42 -17.65
C THR A 457 30.15 24.60 -16.89
N SER A 458 30.82 25.15 -15.87
CA SER A 458 30.32 26.29 -15.09
C SER A 458 30.53 27.66 -15.75
N GLY A 459 31.49 27.79 -16.67
CA GLY A 459 31.77 29.05 -17.39
C GLY A 459 30.78 29.36 -18.53
N GLY A 460 30.16 28.35 -19.13
CA GLY A 460 29.25 28.52 -20.28
C GLY A 460 27.88 29.09 -19.92
N VAL A 461 27.38 28.80 -18.71
CA VAL A 461 26.03 29.20 -18.27
C VAL A 461 25.97 30.67 -17.83
N TYR A 462 27.08 31.23 -17.34
CA TYR A 462 27.13 32.62 -16.85
C TYR A 462 27.10 33.66 -17.98
N VAL A 463 27.66 33.36 -19.16
CA VAL A 463 27.74 34.31 -20.28
C VAL A 463 26.41 34.43 -21.05
N PHE A 464 25.53 33.42 -20.98
CA PHE A 464 24.22 33.44 -21.67
C PHE A 464 23.11 34.19 -20.91
N ARG A 465 23.25 34.43 -19.60
CA ARG A 465 22.25 35.18 -18.81
C ARG A 465 22.38 36.71 -18.87
N LYS A 466 23.44 37.26 -19.47
CA LYS A 466 23.72 38.72 -19.44
C LYS A 466 23.33 39.48 -20.72
N LYS A 467 22.71 38.84 -21.73
CA LYS A 467 22.39 39.48 -23.03
C LYS A 467 20.92 39.64 -23.41
N PHE A 468 19.98 39.37 -22.51
CA PHE A 468 18.57 39.77 -22.65
C PHE A 468 18.14 40.33 -21.29
N THR A 469 17.77 41.60 -21.09
CA THR A 469 16.78 42.47 -21.77
C THR A 469 17.00 43.92 -21.22
N PRO A 470 16.46 45.03 -21.78
CA PRO A 470 15.01 45.35 -21.89
C PRO A 470 14.67 46.08 -23.23
N ALA A 471 13.48 46.43 -23.69
CA ALA A 471 12.12 46.57 -23.17
C ALA A 471 11.14 46.59 -24.38
N LYS A 472 9.84 46.30 -24.16
CA LYS A 472 8.77 47.01 -24.89
C LYS A 472 7.64 47.33 -23.92
N LYS A 473 7.42 48.64 -23.70
CA LYS A 473 6.27 49.23 -23.02
C LYS A 473 4.98 48.79 -23.69
N ILE A 474 4.00 48.35 -22.91
CA ILE A 474 2.59 48.34 -23.33
C ILE A 474 1.90 49.43 -22.51
N THR A 475 1.35 50.41 -23.22
CA THR A 475 0.54 51.52 -22.69
C THR A 475 -0.87 51.02 -22.38
N PRO A 476 -1.53 51.49 -21.30
CA PRO A 476 -2.91 51.13 -20.99
C PRO A 476 -3.91 52.07 -21.70
N GLY A 477 -4.95 51.50 -22.30
CA GLY A 477 -6.16 52.23 -22.73
C GLY A 477 -6.59 51.93 -24.18
N GLY A 478 -7.83 51.46 -24.35
CA GLY A 478 -8.50 51.41 -25.66
C GLY A 478 -9.48 50.26 -25.85
N ASP A 479 -10.71 50.49 -25.38
CA ASP A 479 -11.99 50.11 -26.00
C ASP A 479 -12.55 48.66 -25.99
N PHE A 480 -13.79 48.64 -25.53
CA PHE A 480 -14.75 47.54 -25.44
C PHE A 480 -15.19 47.02 -26.81
N LYS A 481 -15.50 45.72 -26.88
CA LYS A 481 -16.73 45.23 -27.52
C LYS A 481 -17.15 43.90 -26.91
N ILE A 482 -18.27 43.95 -26.20
CA ILE A 482 -19.10 42.78 -25.87
C ILE A 482 -19.77 42.35 -27.18
N LEU A 483 -19.71 41.07 -27.51
CA LEU A 483 -20.65 40.44 -28.42
C LEU A 483 -21.40 39.38 -27.62
N GLU A 484 -22.69 39.62 -27.48
CA GLU A 484 -23.69 38.63 -27.12
C GLU A 484 -23.75 37.57 -28.23
N GLU A 485 -23.69 36.30 -27.83
CA GLU A 485 -24.66 35.26 -28.17
C GLU A 485 -24.62 34.14 -27.13
#